data_AF-A0A7W1UVJ8-F1
#
_entry.id   AF-A0A7W1UVJ8-F1
#
_cell.length_a   1.000
_cell.length_b   1.000
_cell.length_c   1.000
_cell.angle_alpha   90.00
_cell.angle_beta   90.00
_cell.angle_gamma   90.00
#
_symmetry.space_group_name_H-M   'P 1'
#
loop_
_entity.id
_entity.type
_entity.pdbx_description
1 polymer ?
#
loop_
_entity_poly.entity_id
_entity_poly.type
_entity_poly.pdbx_seq_one_letter_code
_entity_poly.pdbx_strand_id
1 'polypeptide(L)'
;MASMVDTATRFFEACESGKGWNVCSQYCTEDATFAAQAEPLADVKDLQGYTEWMKGLLALMPDGSYDLKAFATDDERDSVGAYAVFSGSHTGEGGPVPPTGKHVNSDYVYVMNFDGDKIGHMTKIWHAGIAMRELGWA
;
A
#
# COMPACT_ATOMS: atom_id res chain seq x y z
N MET A 1 -10.68 17.76 15.05
CA MET A 1 -10.01 16.45 14.97
C MET A 1 -10.58 15.72 13.78
N ALA A 2 -9.73 15.11 12.95
CA ALA A 2 -10.20 14.23 11.88
C ALA A 2 -10.68 12.92 12.51
N SER A 3 -11.70 12.29 11.94
CA SER A 3 -12.12 10.97 12.41
C SER A 3 -11.13 9.89 11.94
N MET A 4 -11.15 8.72 12.57
CA MET A 4 -10.34 7.56 12.16
C MET A 4 -10.54 7.24 10.67
N VAL A 5 -11.78 7.29 10.17
CA VAL A 5 -12.10 7.06 8.76
C VAL A 5 -11.52 8.14 7.84
N ASP A 6 -11.51 9.40 8.25
CA ASP A 6 -10.94 10.51 7.46
C ASP A 6 -9.42 10.37 7.34
N THR A 7 -8.73 10.10 8.46
CA THR A 7 -7.27 9.91 8.48
C THR A 7 -6.89 8.70 7.62
N ALA A 8 -7.58 7.57 7.79
CA ALA A 8 -7.32 6.36 7.01
C ALA A 8 -7.56 6.58 5.52
N THR A 9 -8.63 7.28 5.14
CA THR A 9 -8.95 7.57 3.73
C THR A 9 -7.86 8.39 3.07
N ARG A 10 -7.41 9.47 3.73
CA ARG A 10 -6.36 10.35 3.20
C ARG A 10 -5.00 9.66 3.13
N PHE A 11 -4.68 8.83 4.12
CA PHE A 11 -3.48 7.99 4.07
C PHE A 11 -3.54 7.02 2.89
N PHE A 12 -4.66 6.30 2.73
CA PHE A 12 -4.86 5.34 1.65
C PHE A 12 -4.67 6.00 0.28
N GLU A 13 -5.35 7.11 0.01
CA GLU A 13 -5.24 7.85 -1.25
C GLU A 13 -3.81 8.34 -1.51
N ALA A 14 -3.14 8.88 -0.49
CA ALA A 14 -1.77 9.37 -0.63
C ALA A 14 -0.77 8.23 -0.91
N CYS A 15 -0.91 7.11 -0.21
CA CYS A 15 -0.06 5.93 -0.37
C CYS A 15 -0.25 5.29 -1.75
N GLU A 16 -1.50 5.02 -2.13
CA GLU A 16 -1.85 4.37 -3.40
C GLU A 16 -1.63 5.27 -4.63
N SER A 17 -1.52 6.59 -4.43
CA SER A 17 -1.13 7.53 -5.48
C SER A 17 0.37 7.85 -5.48
N GLY A 18 1.19 7.07 -4.75
CA GLY A 18 2.64 7.16 -4.79
C GLY A 18 3.22 8.45 -4.24
N LYS A 19 2.54 9.12 -3.28
CA LYS A 19 3.02 10.39 -2.72
C LYS A 19 4.25 10.23 -1.82
N GLY A 20 4.53 9.01 -1.36
CA GLY A 20 5.66 8.68 -0.49
C GLY A 20 5.50 9.21 0.94
N TRP A 21 6.53 9.01 1.75
CA TRP A 21 6.50 9.24 3.20
C TRP A 21 6.29 10.70 3.57
N ASN A 22 6.86 11.64 2.80
CA ASN A 22 6.73 13.08 3.08
C ASN A 22 5.26 13.54 3.16
N VAL A 23 4.37 12.91 2.40
CA VAL A 23 2.93 13.18 2.48
C VAL A 23 2.25 12.23 3.46
N CYS A 24 2.60 10.95 3.48
CA CYS A 24 1.89 9.96 4.29
C CYS A 24 2.14 10.12 5.80
N SER A 25 3.30 10.64 6.21
CA SER A 25 3.72 10.78 7.61
C SER A 25 2.78 11.64 8.45
N GLN A 26 2.06 12.59 7.83
CA GLN A 26 1.08 13.43 8.54
C GLN A 26 -0.07 12.62 9.15
N TYR A 27 -0.32 11.41 8.65
CA TYR A 27 -1.38 10.49 9.09
C TYR A 27 -0.87 9.36 10.01
N CYS A 28 0.44 9.28 10.24
CA CYS A 28 1.08 8.18 10.96
C CYS A 28 1.76 8.67 12.25
N THR A 29 1.92 7.78 13.24
CA THR A 29 2.86 8.02 14.34
C THR A 29 4.31 8.03 13.80
N GLU A 30 5.24 8.62 14.55
CA GLU A 30 6.65 8.72 14.13
C GLU A 30 7.32 7.35 14.00
N ASP A 31 6.86 6.37 14.77
CA ASP A 31 7.36 5.00 14.86
C ASP A 31 6.43 3.97 14.19
N ALA A 32 5.53 4.42 13.31
CA ALA A 32 4.48 3.58 12.75
C ALA A 32 5.03 2.36 11.99
N THR A 33 4.63 1.17 12.43
CA THR A 33 5.19 -0.11 11.96
C THR A 33 4.41 -0.69 10.78
N PHE A 34 5.02 -1.61 10.05
CA PHE A 34 4.43 -2.29 8.90
C PHE A 34 4.71 -3.79 8.91
N ALA A 35 3.72 -4.57 8.47
CA ALA A 35 3.88 -6.00 8.26
C ALA A 35 3.19 -6.48 6.98
N ALA A 36 3.81 -7.44 6.30
CA ALA A 36 3.20 -8.18 5.21
C ALA A 36 3.79 -9.60 5.16
N GLN A 37 2.94 -10.59 4.94
CA GLN A 37 3.39 -11.96 4.63
C GLN A 37 3.59 -12.10 3.11
N ALA A 38 4.49 -11.28 2.56
CA ALA A 38 4.74 -11.18 1.13
C ALA A 38 6.24 -11.02 0.86
N GLU A 39 6.82 -11.90 0.03
CA GLU A 39 8.26 -11.90 -0.28
C GLU A 39 8.79 -10.55 -0.79
N PRO A 40 8.11 -9.82 -1.69
CA PRO A 40 8.60 -8.51 -2.16
C PRO A 40 8.67 -7.42 -1.07
N LEU A 41 8.04 -7.67 0.07
CA LEU A 41 7.95 -6.75 1.21
C LEU A 41 8.63 -7.33 2.47
N ALA A 42 9.38 -8.43 2.35
CA ALA A 42 9.94 -9.14 3.50
C ALA A 42 10.83 -8.26 4.38
N ASP A 43 11.56 -7.31 3.78
CA ASP A 43 12.48 -6.41 4.48
C ASP A 43 11.85 -5.06 4.87
N VAL A 44 10.59 -4.81 4.50
CA VAL A 44 9.87 -3.58 4.85
C VAL A 44 9.26 -3.73 6.25
N LYS A 45 9.63 -2.85 7.18
CA LYS A 45 9.27 -2.97 8.61
C LYS A 45 8.43 -1.82 9.16
N ASP A 46 8.34 -0.72 8.42
CA ASP A 46 7.64 0.49 8.83
C ASP A 46 6.85 1.12 7.67
N LEU A 47 5.95 2.04 8.01
CA LEU A 47 5.12 2.74 7.02
C LEU A 47 5.93 3.67 6.12
N GLN A 48 7.07 4.17 6.59
CA GLN A 48 7.98 4.94 5.75
C GLN A 48 8.50 4.07 4.59
N GLY A 49 9.06 2.91 4.90
CA GLY A 49 9.55 1.95 3.92
C GLY A 49 8.45 1.49 2.98
N TYR A 50 7.25 1.24 3.49
CA TYR A 50 6.13 0.83 2.66
C TYR A 50 5.64 1.92 1.70
N THR A 51 5.52 3.16 2.18
CA THR A 51 5.05 4.28 1.35
C THR A 51 6.09 4.68 0.29
N GLU A 52 7.38 4.57 0.57
CA GLU A 52 8.44 4.73 -0.43
C GLU A 52 8.47 3.54 -1.41
N TRP A 53 8.18 2.32 -0.96
CA TRP A 53 8.03 1.16 -1.84
C TRP A 53 6.87 1.36 -2.83
N MET A 54 5.70 1.83 -2.38
CA MET A 54 4.56 2.14 -3.26
C MET A 54 4.89 3.23 -4.29
N LYS A 55 5.61 4.28 -3.86
CA LYS A 55 6.10 5.32 -4.77
C LYS A 55 7.07 4.78 -5.82
N GLY A 56 7.97 3.87 -5.43
CA GLY A 56 8.86 3.17 -6.36
C GLY A 56 8.09 2.28 -7.34
N LEU A 57 7.09 1.53 -6.86
CA LEU A 57 6.26 0.67 -7.69
C LEU A 57 5.54 1.48 -8.80
N LEU A 58 4.98 2.63 -8.47
CA LEU A 58 4.30 3.49 -9.45
C LEU A 58 5.24 4.18 -10.44
N ALA A 59 6.54 4.25 -10.15
CA ALA A 59 7.53 4.65 -11.17
C ALA A 59 7.74 3.53 -12.22
N LEU A 60 7.65 2.25 -11.80
CA LEU A 60 7.72 1.09 -12.69
C LEU A 60 6.41 0.84 -13.45
N MET A 61 5.30 1.32 -12.90
CA MET A 61 3.95 1.15 -13.43
C MET A 61 3.24 2.51 -13.47
N PRO A 62 3.58 3.39 -14.43
CA PRO A 62 3.04 4.76 -14.47
C PRO A 62 1.52 4.85 -14.72
N ASP A 63 0.92 3.78 -15.26
CA ASP A 63 -0.54 3.61 -15.39
C ASP A 63 -1.18 2.95 -14.14
N GLY A 64 -0.40 2.76 -13.09
CA GLY A 64 -0.83 2.14 -11.84
C GLY A 64 -1.98 2.90 -11.20
N SER A 65 -3.00 2.16 -10.81
CA SER A 65 -4.22 2.66 -10.18
C SER A 65 -4.81 1.61 -9.25
N TYR A 66 -5.84 2.01 -8.50
CA TYR A 66 -6.58 1.11 -7.63
C TYR A 66 -8.08 1.26 -7.84
N ASP A 67 -8.82 0.18 -7.59
CA ASP A 67 -10.27 0.16 -7.45
C ASP A 67 -10.64 -0.23 -6.02
N LEU A 68 -11.09 0.73 -5.23
CA LEU A 68 -11.46 0.53 -3.83
C LEU A 68 -12.81 -0.18 -3.74
N LYS A 69 -12.80 -1.41 -3.23
CA LYS A 69 -13.96 -2.30 -3.16
C LYS A 69 -14.72 -2.22 -1.85
N ALA A 70 -14.00 -2.06 -0.74
CA ALA A 70 -14.61 -1.89 0.58
C ALA A 70 -13.72 -1.06 1.50
N PHE A 71 -14.35 -0.27 2.35
CA PHE A 71 -13.70 0.53 3.37
C PHE A 71 -14.57 0.51 4.63
N ALA A 72 -14.04 0.02 5.74
CA ALA A 72 -14.81 -0.21 6.96
C ALA A 72 -14.00 0.11 8.22
N THR A 73 -14.68 0.67 9.22
CA THR A 73 -14.12 0.93 10.55
C THR A 73 -14.50 -0.19 11.52
N ASP A 74 -13.59 -0.53 12.42
CA ASP A 74 -13.83 -1.33 13.61
C ASP A 74 -13.41 -0.50 14.83
N ASP A 75 -14.39 0.20 15.42
CA ASP A 75 -14.18 1.10 16.55
C ASP A 75 -13.81 0.34 17.83
N GLU A 76 -14.14 -0.95 17.96
CA GLU A 76 -13.78 -1.75 19.14
C GLU A 76 -12.27 -2.07 19.15
N ARG A 77 -11.67 -2.14 17.97
CA ARG A 77 -10.26 -2.52 17.75
C ARG A 77 -9.39 -1.38 17.24
N ASP A 78 -9.93 -0.15 17.22
CA ASP A 78 -9.28 1.05 16.71
C ASP A 78 -8.64 0.81 15.34
N SER A 79 -9.40 0.27 14.38
CA SER A 79 -8.84 -0.10 13.08
C SER A 79 -9.73 0.20 11.89
N VAL A 80 -9.09 0.32 10.72
CA VAL A 80 -9.76 0.51 9.44
C VAL A 80 -9.27 -0.53 8.44
N GLY A 81 -10.21 -1.26 7.85
CA GLY A 81 -9.98 -2.19 6.75
C GLY A 81 -10.25 -1.52 5.41
N ALA A 82 -9.31 -1.62 4.47
CA ALA A 82 -9.48 -1.19 3.09
C ALA A 82 -9.16 -2.34 2.13
N TYR A 83 -10.14 -2.82 1.39
CA TYR A 83 -9.98 -3.82 0.33
C TYR A 83 -10.02 -3.13 -1.02
N ALA A 84 -8.99 -3.34 -1.83
CA ALA A 84 -8.90 -2.80 -3.17
C ALA A 84 -8.22 -3.78 -4.14
N VAL A 85 -8.37 -3.49 -5.43
CA VAL A 85 -7.64 -4.17 -6.51
C VAL A 85 -6.66 -3.17 -7.11
N PHE A 86 -5.37 -3.48 -7.09
CA PHE A 86 -4.35 -2.72 -7.79
C PHE A 86 -4.25 -3.19 -9.24
N SER A 87 -4.16 -2.25 -10.17
CA SER A 87 -4.03 -2.53 -11.61
C SER A 87 -2.94 -1.68 -12.23
N GLY A 88 -2.17 -2.25 -13.15
CA GLY A 88 -1.20 -1.48 -13.95
C GLY A 88 -0.27 -2.37 -14.79
N SER A 89 0.61 -1.73 -15.54
CA SER A 89 1.48 -2.38 -16.52
C SER A 89 2.95 -2.03 -16.30
N HIS A 90 3.83 -3.04 -16.24
CA HIS A 90 5.27 -2.82 -16.07
C HIS A 90 5.90 -2.25 -17.35
N THR A 91 5.92 -0.93 -17.43
CA THR A 91 6.38 -0.14 -18.59
C THR A 91 7.47 0.86 -18.21
N GLY A 92 7.67 1.12 -16.92
CA GLY A 92 8.73 1.96 -16.39
C GLY A 92 10.05 1.19 -16.21
N GLU A 93 11.15 1.90 -16.40
CA GLU A 93 12.52 1.39 -16.25
C GLU A 93 12.97 1.34 -14.77
N GLY A 94 14.05 0.61 -14.49
CA GLY A 94 14.67 0.55 -13.15
C GLY A 94 14.09 -0.53 -12.23
N GLY A 95 13.26 -1.41 -12.76
CA GLY A 95 12.73 -2.59 -12.07
C GLY A 95 13.74 -3.74 -11.96
N PRO A 96 13.33 -4.89 -11.40
CA PRO A 96 14.21 -6.07 -11.26
C PRO A 96 14.62 -6.68 -12.61
N VAL A 97 13.86 -6.38 -13.66
CA VAL A 97 14.08 -6.78 -15.05
C VAL A 97 13.69 -5.62 -15.97
N PRO A 98 14.11 -5.60 -17.25
CA PRO A 98 13.61 -4.62 -18.22
C PRO A 98 12.07 -4.61 -18.31
N PRO A 99 11.44 -3.50 -18.74
CA PRO A 99 10.00 -3.39 -18.87
C PRO A 99 9.39 -4.59 -19.61
N THR A 100 8.52 -5.33 -18.93
CA THR A 100 7.96 -6.57 -19.47
C THR A 100 6.72 -6.32 -20.33
N GLY A 101 6.11 -5.14 -20.22
CA GLY A 101 4.85 -4.77 -20.87
C GLY A 101 3.64 -5.56 -20.35
N LYS A 102 3.83 -6.41 -19.33
CA LYS A 102 2.75 -7.22 -18.76
C LYS A 102 1.92 -6.40 -17.79
N HIS A 103 0.64 -6.77 -17.73
CA HIS A 103 -0.37 -6.16 -16.88
C HIS A 103 -0.73 -7.08 -15.72
N VAL A 104 -1.11 -6.51 -14.59
CA VAL A 104 -1.55 -7.22 -13.38
C VAL A 104 -2.87 -6.65 -12.88
N ASN A 105 -3.71 -7.50 -12.30
CA ASN A 105 -4.79 -7.09 -11.40
C ASN A 105 -4.63 -7.87 -10.11
N SER A 106 -4.44 -7.16 -8.99
CA SER A 106 -4.09 -7.78 -7.73
C SER A 106 -4.95 -7.29 -6.59
N ASP A 107 -5.76 -8.18 -6.04
CA ASP A 107 -6.47 -7.97 -4.78
C ASP A 107 -5.49 -7.80 -3.62
N TYR A 108 -5.79 -6.85 -2.73
CA TYR A 108 -5.09 -6.70 -1.45
C TYR A 108 -5.98 -6.02 -0.41
N VAL A 109 -5.62 -6.19 0.86
CA VAL A 109 -6.26 -5.51 1.99
C VAL A 109 -5.20 -4.77 2.80
N TYR A 110 -5.52 -3.56 3.23
CA TYR A 110 -4.88 -2.90 4.37
C TYR A 110 -5.74 -3.05 5.61
N VAL A 111 -5.09 -3.37 6.72
CA VAL A 111 -5.65 -3.21 8.06
C VAL A 111 -4.78 -2.16 8.75
N MET A 112 -5.34 -0.96 8.92
CA MET A 112 -4.68 0.19 9.55
C MET A 112 -5.12 0.27 11.01
N ASN A 113 -4.21 0.02 11.94
CA ASN A 113 -4.45 0.14 13.37
C ASN A 113 -4.02 1.53 13.86
N PHE A 114 -4.89 2.14 14.66
CA PHE A 114 -4.71 3.50 15.16
C PHE A 114 -4.11 3.51 16.57
N ASP A 115 -3.31 4.54 16.83
CA ASP A 115 -2.89 4.98 18.15
C ASP A 115 -3.33 6.45 18.29
N GLY A 116 -4.43 6.65 19.02
CA GLY A 116 -5.11 7.94 19.06
C GLY A 116 -5.72 8.33 17.71
N ASP A 117 -5.30 9.46 17.15
CA ASP A 117 -5.84 10.01 15.90
C ASP A 117 -5.01 9.65 14.64
N LYS A 118 -3.96 8.84 14.82
CA LYS A 118 -3.01 8.47 13.75
C LYS A 118 -2.82 6.97 13.63
N ILE A 119 -2.31 6.55 12.48
CA ILE A 119 -1.97 5.15 12.20
C ILE A 119 -0.65 4.80 12.90
N GLY A 120 -0.68 3.84 13.83
CA GLY A 120 0.50 3.31 14.52
C GLY A 120 1.02 2.00 13.93
N HIS A 121 0.17 1.27 13.21
CA HIS A 121 0.56 0.04 12.53
C HIS A 121 -0.28 -0.21 11.28
N MET A 122 0.29 -0.83 10.26
CA MET A 122 -0.46 -1.36 9.14
C MET A 122 -0.01 -2.77 8.76
N THR A 123 -0.97 -3.67 8.63
CA THR A 123 -0.77 -4.96 7.99
C THR A 123 -1.32 -4.95 6.57
N LYS A 124 -0.50 -5.33 5.58
CA LYS A 124 -0.95 -5.63 4.21
C LYS A 124 -1.17 -7.13 4.05
N ILE A 125 -2.37 -7.50 3.61
CA ILE A 125 -2.74 -8.87 3.24
C ILE A 125 -2.79 -8.92 1.72
N TRP A 126 -1.87 -9.66 1.11
CA TRP A 126 -1.68 -9.63 -0.33
C TRP A 126 -1.07 -10.93 -0.84
N HIS A 127 -1.64 -11.48 -1.91
CA HIS A 127 -1.13 -12.67 -2.56
C HIS A 127 -0.03 -12.32 -3.60
N ALA A 128 1.13 -11.87 -3.10
CA ALA A 128 2.22 -11.33 -3.94
C ALA A 128 2.69 -12.28 -5.04
N GLY A 129 2.78 -13.59 -4.77
CA GLY A 129 3.29 -14.55 -5.73
C GLY A 129 2.49 -14.66 -7.04
N ILE A 130 1.19 -14.31 -7.04
CA ILE A 130 0.40 -14.26 -8.29
C ILE A 130 0.77 -13.00 -9.06
N ALA A 131 0.74 -11.84 -8.39
CA ALA A 131 1.08 -10.56 -9.00
C ALA A 131 2.48 -10.55 -9.62
N MET A 132 3.49 -11.12 -8.93
CA MET A 132 4.85 -11.17 -9.46
C MET A 132 4.96 -12.02 -10.74
N ARG A 133 4.24 -13.15 -10.81
CA ARG A 133 4.21 -13.99 -12.02
C ARG A 133 3.50 -13.30 -13.19
N GLU A 134 2.40 -12.61 -12.92
CA GLU A 134 1.68 -11.83 -13.92
C GLU A 134 2.54 -10.71 -14.49
N LEU A 135 3.32 -10.03 -13.65
CA LEU A 135 4.28 -9.00 -14.08
C LEU A 135 5.53 -9.59 -14.77
N GLY A 136 5.77 -10.90 -14.65
CA GLY A 136 6.96 -11.57 -15.20
C GLY A 136 8.22 -11.32 -14.39
N TRP A 137 8.09 -11.09 -13.08
CA TRP A 137 9.20 -10.90 -12.14
C TRP A 137 9.58 -12.19 -11.39
N ALA A 138 8.80 -13.26 -11.55
CA ALA A 138 9.01 -14.58 -10.98
C ALA A 138 8.57 -15.68 -11.96
#